data_AF-A0A8X6VGN1-F1
#
_entry.id   AF-A0A8X6VGN1-F1
#
_cell.length_a   1.000
_cell.length_b   1.000
_cell.length_c   1.000
_cell.angle_alpha   90.00
_cell.angle_beta   90.00
_cell.angle_gamma   90.00
#
_symmetry.space_group_name_H-M   'P 1'
#
loop_
_entity.id
_entity.type
_entity.pdbx_description
1 polymer ?
#
loop_
_entity_poly.entity_id
_entity_poly.type
_entity_poly.pdbx_seq_one_letter_code
_entity_poly.pdbx_strand_id
1 'polypeptide(L)'
;MIRNKFLMSVYKDENTKNVKSGKGHLTPAGLLKLVKRFEETGKLEDRARAGRPCLKDARAPCIAVEMEAIASEAASGTSSAREAARRLGLPPSSVRNILRRIL
;
A
#
# COMPACT_ATOMS: atom_id res chain seq x y z
N MET A 1 -2.67 24.30 -28.73
CA MET A 1 -2.71 23.34 -29.86
C MET A 1 -1.93 22.04 -29.63
N ILE A 2 -1.01 21.97 -28.64
CA ILE A 2 -0.15 20.80 -28.34
C ILE A 2 -0.92 19.66 -27.64
N ARG A 3 -1.90 20.00 -26.79
CA ARG A 3 -2.64 19.03 -25.96
C ARG A 3 -3.42 17.98 -26.76
N ASN A 4 -4.00 18.36 -27.91
CA ASN A 4 -4.72 17.44 -28.79
C ASN A 4 -3.78 16.51 -29.58
N LYS A 5 -2.59 16.98 -30.00
CA LYS A 5 -1.62 16.12 -30.70
C LYS A 5 -1.05 15.05 -29.78
N PHE A 6 -0.76 15.38 -28.52
CA PHE A 6 -0.26 14.41 -27.54
C PHE A 6 -1.31 13.34 -27.21
N LEU A 7 -2.57 13.74 -26.95
CA LEU A 7 -3.67 12.81 -26.71
C LEU A 7 -3.93 11.88 -27.89
N MET A 8 -3.88 12.38 -29.12
CA MET A 8 -4.02 11.58 -30.35
C MET A 8 -2.83 10.64 -30.59
N SER A 9 -1.64 10.99 -30.10
CA SER A 9 -0.44 10.13 -30.20
C SER A 9 -0.51 8.95 -29.22
N VAL A 10 -0.92 9.20 -27.97
CA VAL A 10 -1.11 8.14 -26.96
C VAL A 10 -2.23 7.19 -27.35
N TYR A 11 -3.27 7.70 -28.00
CA TYR A 11 -4.38 6.87 -28.51
C TYR A 11 -3.99 6.02 -29.73
N LYS A 12 -2.94 6.40 -30.48
CA LYS A 12 -2.53 5.72 -31.73
C LYS A 12 -1.58 4.55 -31.54
N ASP A 13 -1.00 4.35 -30.36
CA ASP A 13 -0.15 3.18 -30.05
C ASP A 13 -1.00 1.91 -29.78
N GLU A 14 -1.98 1.67 -30.65
CA GLU A 14 -2.75 0.43 -30.73
C GLU A 14 -1.90 -0.66 -31.41
N ASN A 15 -0.81 -1.08 -30.77
CA ASN A 15 -0.15 -2.35 -31.12
C ASN A 15 -0.90 -3.49 -30.41
N THR A 16 -2.10 -3.77 -30.91
CA THR A 16 -3.14 -4.65 -30.33
C THR A 16 -2.89 -6.15 -30.54
N LYS A 17 -1.65 -6.62 -30.46
CA LYS A 17 -1.40 -8.05 -30.77
C LYS A 17 -1.34 -9.00 -29.59
N ASN A 18 -1.30 -8.60 -28.31
CA ASN A 18 -1.20 -9.57 -27.20
C ASN A 18 -1.56 -9.03 -25.77
N VAL A 19 -2.71 -8.38 -25.55
CA VAL A 19 -3.10 -7.97 -24.19
C VAL A 19 -4.21 -8.87 -23.64
N LYS A 20 -3.84 -9.73 -22.67
CA LYS A 20 -4.74 -10.64 -21.96
C LYS A 20 -5.87 -9.88 -21.26
N SER A 21 -7.10 -10.37 -21.46
CA SER A 21 -8.40 -9.78 -21.11
C SER A 21 -8.68 -9.68 -19.61
N GLY A 22 -8.09 -8.70 -18.92
CA GLY A 22 -8.37 -8.49 -17.48
C GLY A 22 -8.76 -7.07 -17.07
N LYS A 23 -8.34 -6.04 -17.80
CA LYS A 23 -8.56 -4.63 -17.43
C LYS A 23 -8.83 -3.85 -18.71
N GLY A 24 -10.00 -3.22 -18.80
CA GLY A 24 -10.37 -2.39 -19.95
C GLY A 24 -9.37 -1.25 -20.15
N HIS A 25 -9.23 -0.81 -21.40
CA HIS A 25 -8.38 0.32 -21.76
C HIS A 25 -8.79 1.59 -20.99
N LEU A 26 -7.82 2.47 -20.71
CA LEU A 26 -8.09 3.77 -20.10
C LEU A 26 -8.97 4.59 -21.03
N THR A 27 -10.11 5.06 -20.51
CA THR A 27 -11.00 5.95 -21.29
C THR A 27 -10.31 7.30 -21.53
N PRO A 28 -10.69 8.06 -22.59
CA PRO A 28 -10.17 9.40 -22.82
C PRO A 28 -10.35 10.34 -21.62
N ALA A 29 -11.47 10.21 -20.90
CA ALA A 29 -11.71 10.92 -19.64
C ALA A 29 -10.73 10.51 -18.52
N GLY A 30 -10.34 9.23 -18.48
CA GLY A 30 -9.31 8.71 -17.59
C GLY A 30 -7.92 9.29 -17.88
N LEU A 31 -7.55 9.40 -19.16
CA LEU A 31 -6.30 10.02 -19.60
C LEU A 31 -6.26 11.52 -19.26
N LEU A 32 -7.33 12.26 -19.51
CA LEU A 32 -7.42 13.67 -19.15
C LEU A 32 -7.26 13.90 -17.64
N LYS A 33 -7.84 13.01 -16.81
CA LYS A 33 -7.64 13.05 -15.35
C LYS A 33 -6.19 12.75 -14.96
N LEU A 34 -5.51 11.85 -15.65
CA LEU A 34 -4.08 11.57 -15.41
C LEU A 34 -3.20 12.77 -15.76
N VAL A 35 -3.41 13.39 -16.92
CA VAL A 35 -2.65 14.58 -17.34
C VAL A 35 -2.88 15.73 -16.36
N LYS A 36 -4.14 16.02 -16.00
CA LYS A 36 -4.45 17.06 -15.02
C LYS A 36 -3.76 16.82 -13.68
N ARG A 37 -3.78 15.57 -13.19
CA ARG A 37 -3.08 15.21 -11.94
C ARG A 37 -1.57 15.37 -12.04
N PHE A 38 -0.99 15.05 -13.19
CA PHE A 38 0.44 15.24 -13.42
C PHE A 38 0.82 16.71 -13.45
N GLU A 39 0.04 17.57 -14.13
CA GLU A 39 0.22 19.02 -14.11
C GLU A 39 0.14 19.60 -12.69
N GLU A 40 -0.74 19.06 -11.84
CA GLU A 40 -0.91 19.49 -10.44
C GLU A 40 0.20 19.01 -9.50
N THR A 41 0.71 17.79 -9.67
CA THR A 41 1.60 17.13 -8.68
C THR A 41 3.00 16.81 -9.18
N GLY A 42 3.25 16.94 -10.48
CA GLY A 42 4.51 16.55 -11.13
C GLY A 42 4.81 15.05 -11.08
N LYS A 43 3.87 14.22 -10.61
CA LYS A 43 4.06 12.79 -10.36
C LYS A 43 3.05 11.95 -11.12
N LEU A 44 3.55 10.89 -11.76
CA LEU A 44 2.73 9.88 -12.44
C LEU A 44 2.51 8.64 -11.57
N GLU A 45 3.19 8.56 -10.41
CA GLU A 45 3.07 7.44 -9.47
C GLU A 45 1.64 7.27 -8.96
N ASP A 46 1.26 6.01 -8.74
CA ASP A 46 -0.02 5.69 -8.11
C ASP A 46 -0.07 6.30 -6.71
N ARG A 47 -1.13 7.07 -6.47
CA ARG A 47 -1.39 7.58 -5.12
C ARG A 47 -1.70 6.40 -4.22
N ALA A 48 -1.21 6.47 -2.98
CA ALA A 48 -1.72 5.63 -1.91
C ALA A 48 -3.26 5.74 -1.93
N ARG A 49 -3.94 4.59 -1.93
CA ARG A 49 -5.40 4.57 -1.97
C ARG A 49 -5.92 5.37 -0.79
N ALA A 50 -6.69 6.43 -1.08
CA ALA A 50 -7.48 7.12 -0.09
C ALA A 50 -8.60 6.18 0.36
N GLY A 51 -8.35 5.44 1.44
CA GLY A 51 -9.26 4.46 2.02
C GLY A 51 -9.05 4.38 3.52
N ARG A 52 -9.87 3.57 4.19
CA ARG A 52 -9.72 3.34 5.64
C ARG A 52 -8.30 2.84 5.93
N PRO A 53 -7.55 3.49 6.84
CA PRO A 53 -6.22 3.02 7.21
C PRO A 53 -6.33 1.59 7.73
N CYS A 54 -5.40 0.73 7.31
CA CYS A 54 -5.51 -0.65 7.72
C CYS A 54 -5.23 -0.75 9.23
N LEU A 55 -6.07 -1.47 9.96
CA LEU A 55 -5.94 -1.64 11.41
C LEU A 55 -4.60 -2.26 11.80
N LYS A 56 -3.96 -2.99 10.87
CA LYS A 56 -2.64 -3.57 11.06
C LYS A 56 -1.54 -2.49 11.11
N ASP A 57 -1.59 -1.51 10.21
CA ASP A 57 -0.62 -0.40 10.19
C ASP A 57 -0.77 0.47 11.44
N ALA A 58 -2.00 0.71 11.89
CA ALA A 58 -2.24 1.46 13.12
C ALA A 58 -1.74 0.74 14.39
N ARG A 59 -1.79 -0.59 14.41
CA ARG A 59 -1.37 -1.41 15.58
C ARG A 59 0.10 -1.83 15.55
N ALA A 60 0.77 -1.70 14.41
CA ALA A 60 2.16 -2.09 14.22
C ALA A 60 3.13 -1.42 15.21
N PRO A 61 3.08 -0.08 15.45
CA PRO A 61 3.99 0.56 16.38
C PRO A 61 3.82 0.06 17.81
N CYS A 62 2.57 -0.08 18.29
CA CYS A 62 2.30 -0.58 19.63
C CYS A 62 2.81 -2.01 19.84
N ILE A 63 2.64 -2.86 18.83
CA ILE A 63 3.13 -4.25 18.89
C ILE A 63 4.66 -4.28 18.87
N ALA A 64 5.33 -3.44 18.08
CA ALA A 64 6.79 -3.38 18.03
C ALA A 64 7.37 -2.96 19.39
N VAL A 65 6.85 -1.87 19.97
CA VAL A 65 7.26 -1.37 21.29
C VAL A 65 7.06 -2.44 22.38
N GLU A 66 5.92 -3.13 22.37
CA GLU A 66 5.65 -4.17 23.38
C GLU A 66 6.60 -5.38 23.22
N MET A 67 6.95 -5.74 21.99
CA MET A 67 7.90 -6.82 21.74
C MET A 67 9.31 -6.47 22.21
N GLU A 68 9.74 -5.22 22.06
CA GLU A 68 11.01 -4.71 22.60
C GLU A 68 11.01 -4.69 24.13
N ALA A 69 9.90 -4.30 24.75
CA ALA A 69 9.74 -4.35 26.20
C ALA A 69 9.87 -5.79 26.72
N ILE A 70 9.15 -6.74 26.11
CA ILE A 70 9.23 -8.17 26.47
C ILE A 70 10.66 -8.69 26.29
N ALA A 71 11.34 -8.33 25.19
CA ALA A 71 12.71 -8.76 24.95
C ALA A 71 13.70 -8.20 25.98
N SER A 72 13.47 -6.97 26.46
CA SER A 72 14.31 -6.30 27.46
C SER A 72 14.10 -6.86 28.87
N GLU A 73 12.88 -7.29 29.19
CA GLU A 73 12.54 -7.94 30.47
C GLU A 73 13.04 -9.40 30.52
N ALA A 74 13.11 -10.08 29.37
CA ALA A 74 13.54 -11.46 29.31
C ALA A 74 15.07 -11.59 29.43
N ALA A 75 15.55 -12.22 30.50
CA ALA A 75 16.98 -12.51 30.71
C ALA A 75 17.61 -13.35 29.56
N SER A 76 16.79 -14.05 28.77
CA SER A 76 17.19 -14.85 27.61
C SER A 76 17.09 -14.10 26.27
N GLY A 77 16.61 -12.85 26.25
CA GLY A 77 16.34 -12.08 25.03
C GLY A 77 15.23 -12.66 24.15
N THR A 78 14.43 -13.60 24.66
CA THR A 78 13.34 -14.22 23.91
C THR A 78 12.06 -13.40 24.00
N SER A 79 11.44 -13.08 22.86
CA SER A 79 10.19 -12.33 22.79
C SER A 79 9.03 -13.19 22.28
N SER A 80 7.88 -13.12 22.96
CA SER A 80 6.73 -13.99 22.69
C SER A 80 5.54 -13.21 22.15
N ALA A 81 5.13 -13.52 20.92
CA ALA A 81 3.93 -12.94 20.31
C ALA A 81 2.65 -13.25 21.10
N ARG A 82 2.59 -14.38 21.82
CA ARG A 82 1.44 -14.70 22.70
C ARG A 82 1.42 -13.81 23.93
N GLU A 83 2.58 -13.45 24.44
CA GLU A 83 2.69 -12.57 25.60
C GLU A 83 2.31 -11.13 25.23
N ALA A 84 2.84 -10.60 24.12
CA ALA A 84 2.42 -9.31 23.59
C ALA A 84 0.91 -9.25 23.32
N ALA A 85 0.33 -10.34 22.81
CA ALA A 85 -1.12 -10.44 22.62
C ALA A 85 -1.90 -10.30 23.93
N ARG A 86 -1.45 -10.92 25.02
CA ARG A 86 -2.08 -10.78 26.34
C ARG A 86 -1.95 -9.35 26.88
N ARG A 87 -0.74 -8.77 26.80
CA ARG A 87 -0.47 -7.41 27.31
C ARG A 87 -1.27 -6.35 26.57
N LEU A 88 -1.43 -6.49 25.25
CA LEU A 88 -2.17 -5.56 24.39
C LEU A 88 -3.69 -5.86 24.30
N GLY A 89 -4.16 -6.96 24.90
CA GLY A 89 -5.56 -7.39 24.76
C GLY A 89 -5.96 -7.74 23.32
N LEU A 90 -5.00 -8.20 22.51
CA LEU A 90 -5.20 -8.51 21.09
C LEU A 90 -5.25 -10.03 20.84
N PRO A 91 -5.91 -10.48 19.75
CA PRO A 91 -5.80 -11.86 19.32
C PRO A 91 -4.35 -12.22 18.97
N PRO A 92 -3.81 -13.38 19.40
CA PRO A 92 -2.46 -13.82 19.05
C PRO A 92 -2.20 -13.90 17.54
N SER A 93 -3.23 -14.22 16.75
CA SER A 93 -3.17 -14.21 15.29
C SER A 93 -2.96 -12.82 14.72
N SER A 94 -3.55 -11.78 15.33
CA SER A 94 -3.36 -10.39 14.92
C SER A 94 -1.91 -9.95 15.14
N VAL A 95 -1.37 -10.23 16.33
CA VAL A 95 0.03 -9.91 16.66
C VAL A 95 0.97 -10.64 15.70
N ARG A 96 0.80 -11.95 15.52
CA ARG A 96 1.65 -12.74 14.62
C ARG A 96 1.58 -12.26 13.15
N ASN A 97 0.40 -11.90 12.66
CA ASN A 97 0.23 -11.40 11.29
C ASN A 97 0.88 -10.02 11.08
N ILE A 98 0.90 -9.19 12.12
CA ILE A 98 1.55 -7.87 12.08
C ILE A 98 3.07 -8.05 12.18
N LEU A 99 3.55 -8.90 13.09
CA LEU A 99 4.97 -9.21 13.23
C LEU A 99 5.58 -9.77 11.94
N ARG A 100 4.90 -10.69 11.25
CA ARG A 100 5.33 -11.21 9.94
C ARG A 100 5.50 -10.16 8.83
N ARG A 101 4.97 -8.95 9.03
CA ARG A 101 5.09 -7.85 8.06
C ARG A 101 6.20 -6.87 8.43
N ILE A 102 6.64 -6.87 9.70
CA ILE A 102 7.60 -5.91 10.25
C ILE A 102 8.96 -6.58 10.48
N LEU A 103 8.96 -7.85 10.91
CA LEU A 103 10.12 -8.73 11.09
C LEU A 103 10.26 -9.66 9.88
#